data_AF-A0A0C9SBZ5-F1
#
_entry.id   AF-A0A0C9SBZ5-F1
#
_cell.length_a   1.000
_cell.length_b   1.000
_cell.length_c   1.000
_cell.angle_alpha   90.00
_cell.angle_beta   90.00
_cell.angle_gamma   90.00
#
_symmetry.space_group_name_H-M   'P 1'
#
loop_
_entity.id
_entity.type
_entity.pdbx_description
1 polymer ?
#
loop_
_entity_poly.entity_id
_entity_poly.type
_entity_poly.pdbx_seq_one_letter_code
_entity_poly.pdbx_strand_id
1 'polypeptide(L)'
;SVAIHVRLKVLEILEKSVSLSSEDENLLLLLQVQTLIWSEWPDYELDECTTLDADTRQAMFDELLQRCSTVSGFVVLGKLLQCGDPLESTSQTDTETNPWTRLIGQLLLICDGKSALDAAERLFLDAIKNCNLNLVCCRHIFGELQKKNSLIHILRSFLQTDHAQLHNDAIAILRVVDQVSKSDYDETVLNRILQLKLLPSVISTPLYGPVVEHLIANHGSAEQHFSIEAAVKSLTDASMLAEAGTLLLLSSRMHPALCTFSTAVNAARRWLQRTANEP
;
A
#
# COMPACT_ATOMS: atom_id res chain seq x y z
N SER A 1 -20.36 -20.71 33.11
CA SER A 1 -19.22 -20.31 32.27
C SER A 1 -19.30 -18.82 32.01
N VAL A 2 -18.20 -18.07 32.20
CA VAL A 2 -18.14 -16.62 31.92
C VAL A 2 -18.04 -16.44 30.41
N ALA A 3 -18.82 -15.52 29.84
CA ALA A 3 -18.84 -15.32 28.41
C ALA A 3 -17.46 -14.87 27.88
N ILE A 4 -17.07 -15.37 26.71
CA ILE A 4 -15.74 -15.15 26.11
C ILE A 4 -15.39 -13.67 25.98
N HIS A 5 -16.35 -12.82 25.60
CA HIS A 5 -16.14 -11.37 25.51
C HIS A 5 -15.83 -10.71 26.86
N VAL A 6 -16.34 -11.26 27.97
CA VAL A 6 -16.02 -10.77 29.32
C VAL A 6 -14.60 -11.19 29.69
N ARG A 7 -14.21 -12.43 29.39
CA ARG A 7 -12.85 -12.94 29.64
C ARG A 7 -11.79 -12.15 28.86
N LEU A 8 -12.03 -11.94 27.57
CA LEU A 8 -11.15 -11.15 26.70
C LEU A 8 -10.99 -9.73 27.21
N LYS A 9 -12.10 -9.06 27.57
CA LYS A 9 -12.04 -7.68 28.07
C LYS A 9 -11.30 -7.56 29.41
N VAL A 10 -11.40 -8.57 30.28
CA VAL A 10 -10.63 -8.61 31.52
C VAL A 10 -9.14 -8.75 31.23
N LEU A 11 -8.75 -9.67 30.34
CA LEU A 11 -7.35 -9.90 29.99
C LEU A 11 -6.73 -8.70 29.25
N GLU A 12 -7.45 -8.03 28.36
CA GLU A 12 -6.98 -6.78 27.71
C GLU A 12 -6.76 -5.63 28.70
N ILE A 13 -7.55 -5.56 29.78
CA ILE A 13 -7.37 -4.57 30.85
C ILE A 13 -6.15 -4.93 31.69
N LEU A 14 -5.94 -6.23 31.96
CA LEU A 14 -4.79 -6.72 32.72
C LEU A 14 -3.48 -6.49 31.96
N GLU A 15 -3.44 -6.76 30.64
CA GLU A 15 -2.28 -6.47 29.78
C GLU A 15 -1.82 -5.00 29.87
N LYS A 16 -2.77 -4.07 29.94
CA LYS A 16 -2.48 -2.63 30.02
C LYS A 16 -2.08 -2.15 31.41
N SER A 17 -2.28 -2.96 32.45
CA SER A 17 -2.11 -2.55 33.85
C SER A 17 -1.05 -3.34 34.61
N VAL A 18 -0.71 -4.55 34.15
CA VAL A 18 0.22 -5.48 34.80
C VAL A 18 0.97 -6.28 33.72
N SER A 19 2.23 -6.66 33.99
CA SER A 19 2.93 -7.64 33.16
C SER A 19 2.27 -9.01 33.32
N LEU A 20 1.75 -9.54 32.22
CA LEU A 20 1.10 -10.85 32.20
C LEU A 20 2.12 -11.97 32.34
N SER A 21 1.67 -13.13 32.84
CA SER A 21 2.46 -14.36 32.72
C SER A 21 2.38 -14.88 31.30
N SER A 22 3.33 -15.70 30.87
CA SER A 22 3.30 -16.37 29.56
C SER A 22 2.04 -17.19 29.32
N GLU A 23 1.44 -17.75 30.39
CA GLU A 23 0.19 -18.51 30.30
C GLU A 23 -1.00 -17.58 30.03
N ASP A 24 -1.04 -16.42 30.70
CA ASP A 24 -2.09 -15.42 30.51
C ASP A 24 -1.98 -14.72 29.14
N GLU A 25 -0.77 -14.50 28.63
CA GLU A 25 -0.52 -13.98 27.28
C GLU A 25 -1.03 -14.96 26.22
N ASN A 26 -0.71 -16.25 26.36
CA ASN A 26 -1.22 -17.29 25.46
C ASN A 26 -2.75 -17.38 25.52
N LEU A 27 -3.35 -17.32 26.72
CA LEU A 27 -4.80 -17.35 26.87
C LEU A 27 -5.48 -16.12 26.25
N LEU A 28 -4.90 -14.93 26.41
CA LEU A 28 -5.39 -13.71 25.76
C LEU A 28 -5.38 -13.86 24.24
N LEU A 29 -4.24 -14.31 23.68
CA LEU A 29 -4.11 -14.55 22.24
C LEU A 29 -5.14 -15.58 21.75
N LEU A 30 -5.35 -16.66 22.49
CA LEU A 30 -6.32 -17.70 22.16
C LEU A 30 -7.74 -17.14 22.10
N LEU A 31 -8.15 -16.34 23.08
CA LEU A 31 -9.48 -15.72 23.09
C LEU A 31 -9.63 -14.70 21.96
N GLN A 32 -8.59 -13.93 21.64
CA GLN A 32 -8.60 -13.00 20.50
C GLN A 32 -8.77 -13.73 19.18
N VAL A 33 -7.97 -14.79 18.95
CA VAL A 33 -8.03 -15.64 17.76
C VAL A 33 -9.39 -16.33 17.65
N GLN A 34 -9.92 -16.88 18.74
CA GLN A 34 -11.21 -17.58 18.76
C GLN A 34 -12.37 -16.63 18.43
N THR A 35 -12.40 -15.44 19.05
CA THR A 35 -13.45 -14.44 18.74
C THR A 35 -13.38 -13.93 17.31
N LEU A 36 -12.18 -13.85 16.74
CA LEU A 36 -11.95 -13.46 15.36
C LEU A 36 -12.49 -14.53 14.39
N ILE A 37 -12.07 -15.79 14.57
CA ILE A 37 -12.39 -16.91 13.67
C ILE A 37 -13.88 -17.26 13.71
N TRP A 38 -14.52 -17.21 14.88
CA TRP A 38 -15.95 -17.55 15.04
C TRP A 38 -16.92 -16.71 14.21
N SER A 39 -16.48 -15.54 13.72
CA SER A 39 -17.29 -14.75 12.80
C SER A 39 -17.54 -15.44 11.45
N GLU A 40 -16.59 -16.27 10.99
CA GLU A 40 -16.64 -16.95 9.69
C GLU A 40 -16.66 -18.48 9.82
N TRP A 41 -16.06 -19.03 10.89
CA TRP A 41 -16.01 -20.46 11.19
C TRP A 41 -16.46 -20.73 12.63
N PRO A 42 -17.78 -20.65 12.91
CA PRO A 42 -18.31 -20.87 14.26
C PRO A 42 -18.16 -22.32 14.75
N ASP A 43 -17.91 -23.25 13.82
CA ASP A 43 -17.64 -24.66 14.08
C ASP A 43 -16.17 -24.96 14.41
N TYR A 44 -15.28 -23.96 14.31
CA TYR A 44 -13.87 -24.11 14.63
C TYR A 44 -13.64 -23.88 16.13
N GLU A 45 -13.46 -24.97 16.89
CA GLU A 45 -13.21 -24.93 18.33
C GLU A 45 -11.71 -25.02 18.64
N LEU A 46 -11.23 -24.10 19.48
CA LEU A 46 -9.89 -24.12 20.05
C LEU A 46 -10.00 -24.58 21.51
N ASP A 47 -9.22 -25.59 21.88
CA ASP A 47 -9.12 -26.02 23.28
C ASP A 47 -8.39 -24.94 24.10
N GLU A 48 -8.91 -24.59 25.27
CA GLU A 48 -8.36 -23.55 26.15
C GLU A 48 -6.94 -23.89 26.65
N CYS A 49 -6.55 -25.17 26.58
CA CYS A 49 -5.20 -25.64 26.89
C CYS A 49 -4.23 -25.56 25.69
N THR A 50 -4.68 -25.10 24.52
CA THR A 50 -3.82 -25.01 23.33
C THR A 50 -2.78 -23.91 23.49
N THR A 51 -1.52 -24.24 23.22
CA THR A 51 -0.45 -23.24 23.08
C THR A 51 -0.42 -22.73 21.65
N LEU A 52 -0.67 -21.43 21.44
CA LEU A 52 -0.61 -20.79 20.12
C LEU A 52 0.81 -20.35 19.78
N ASP A 53 1.70 -21.32 19.64
CA ASP A 53 3.04 -21.10 19.11
C ASP A 53 3.02 -20.84 17.59
N ALA A 54 4.19 -20.61 16.99
CA ALA A 54 4.30 -20.32 15.57
C ALA A 54 3.78 -21.47 14.69
N ASP A 55 4.09 -22.72 15.04
CA ASP A 55 3.69 -23.90 14.26
C ASP A 55 2.18 -24.14 14.31
N THR A 56 1.58 -24.02 15.50
CA THR A 56 0.13 -24.17 15.68
C THR A 56 -0.64 -23.08 14.94
N ARG A 57 -0.14 -21.83 14.98
CA ARG A 57 -0.75 -20.72 14.22
C ARG A 57 -0.62 -20.91 12.71
N GLN A 58 0.53 -21.41 12.23
CA GLN A 58 0.72 -21.73 10.83
C GLN A 58 -0.23 -22.84 10.35
N ALA A 59 -0.32 -23.94 11.11
CA ALA A 59 -1.20 -25.06 10.79
C ALA A 59 -2.68 -24.64 10.74
N MET A 60 -3.12 -23.83 11.71
CA MET A 60 -4.48 -23.27 11.74
C MET A 60 -4.74 -22.37 10.53
N PHE A 61 -3.80 -21.48 10.19
CA PHE A 61 -3.93 -20.64 9.01
C PHE A 61 -4.06 -21.49 7.74
N ASP A 62 -3.24 -22.53 7.59
CA ASP A 62 -3.26 -23.42 6.44
C ASP A 62 -4.58 -24.18 6.29
N GLU A 63 -5.13 -24.69 7.40
CA GLU A 63 -6.43 -25.37 7.39
C GLU A 63 -7.56 -24.41 7.00
N LEU A 64 -7.63 -23.25 7.64
CA LEU A 64 -8.71 -22.30 7.40
C LEU A 64 -8.62 -21.68 6.01
N LEU A 65 -7.41 -21.44 5.49
CA LEU A 65 -7.20 -20.97 4.13
C LEU A 65 -7.73 -21.97 3.09
N GLN A 66 -7.56 -23.28 3.30
CA GLN A 66 -8.12 -24.31 2.42
C GLN A 66 -9.66 -24.32 2.43
N ARG A 67 -10.27 -23.97 3.56
CA ARG A 67 -11.73 -23.90 3.73
C ARG A 67 -12.33 -22.57 3.27
N CYS A 68 -11.50 -21.55 3.02
CA CYS A 68 -11.94 -20.20 2.74
C CYS A 68 -12.39 -20.01 1.28
N SER A 69 -13.56 -19.38 1.09
CA SER A 69 -14.11 -19.06 -0.23
C SER A 69 -14.80 -17.69 -0.30
N THR A 70 -14.84 -16.95 0.81
CA THR A 70 -15.53 -15.66 0.93
C THR A 70 -14.53 -14.55 1.16
N VAL A 71 -14.80 -13.36 0.60
CA VAL A 71 -13.96 -12.16 0.82
C VAL A 71 -13.83 -11.84 2.31
N SER A 72 -14.91 -12.01 3.09
CA SER A 72 -14.90 -11.80 4.54
C SER A 72 -13.97 -12.78 5.26
N GLY A 73 -14.00 -14.06 4.90
CA GLY A 73 -13.09 -15.07 5.41
C GLY A 73 -11.62 -14.73 5.15
N PHE A 74 -11.28 -14.28 3.94
CA PHE A 74 -9.92 -13.85 3.61
C PHE A 74 -9.47 -12.65 4.47
N VAL A 75 -10.37 -11.70 4.75
CA VAL A 75 -10.08 -10.57 5.64
C VAL A 75 -9.86 -11.03 7.09
N VAL A 76 -10.63 -11.99 7.57
CA VAL A 76 -10.46 -12.60 8.91
C VAL A 76 -9.12 -13.33 9.01
N LEU A 77 -8.71 -14.05 7.96
CA LEU A 77 -7.39 -14.69 7.92
C LEU A 77 -6.24 -13.69 7.87
N GLY A 78 -6.40 -12.55 7.19
CA GLY A 78 -5.41 -11.47 7.25
C GLY A 78 -5.23 -10.92 8.67
N LYS A 79 -6.33 -10.73 9.40
CA LYS A 79 -6.28 -10.34 10.82
C LYS A 79 -5.63 -11.42 11.68
N LEU A 80 -5.87 -12.69 11.38
CA LEU A 80 -5.25 -13.80 12.09
C LEU A 80 -3.72 -13.77 11.97
N LEU A 81 -3.19 -13.44 10.79
CA LEU A 81 -1.75 -13.27 10.58
C LEU A 81 -1.15 -12.06 11.34
N GLN A 82 -2.00 -11.11 11.77
CA GLN A 82 -1.60 -9.98 12.60
C GLN A 82 -1.68 -10.29 14.11
N CYS A 83 -2.21 -11.46 14.50
CA CYS A 83 -2.30 -11.87 15.90
C CYS A 83 -0.96 -12.45 16.39
N GLY A 84 -0.38 -11.79 17.39
CA GLY A 84 0.92 -12.15 17.95
C GLY A 84 2.09 -11.80 17.02
N ASP A 85 3.23 -12.46 17.21
CA ASP A 85 4.41 -12.23 16.39
C ASP A 85 4.23 -12.77 14.96
N PRO A 86 4.76 -12.08 13.93
CA PRO A 86 4.74 -12.59 12.56
C PRO A 86 5.27 -14.04 12.46
N LEU A 87 4.59 -14.88 11.67
CA LEU A 87 5.01 -16.28 11.48
C LEU A 87 6.39 -16.34 10.82
N GLU A 88 7.20 -17.34 11.16
CA GLU A 88 8.54 -17.48 10.56
C GLU A 88 8.49 -17.54 9.02
N SER A 89 7.43 -18.17 8.49
CA SER A 89 7.13 -18.26 7.06
C SER A 89 6.90 -16.90 6.38
N THR A 90 6.53 -15.83 7.10
CA THR A 90 6.36 -14.49 6.51
C THR A 90 7.68 -13.89 6.03
N SER A 91 8.80 -14.32 6.61
CA SER A 91 10.14 -13.87 6.22
C SER A 91 10.69 -14.59 4.99
N GLN A 92 10.08 -15.71 4.60
CA GLN A 92 10.54 -16.52 3.49
C GLN A 92 10.30 -15.81 2.15
N THR A 93 11.22 -16.04 1.21
CA THR A 93 11.16 -15.52 -0.17
C THR A 93 10.36 -16.40 -1.10
N ASP A 94 10.05 -17.64 -0.69
CA ASP A 94 9.21 -18.55 -1.45
C ASP A 94 7.74 -18.10 -1.38
N THR A 95 7.18 -17.84 -2.56
CA THR A 95 5.82 -17.33 -2.72
C THR A 95 4.77 -18.40 -2.45
N GLU A 96 5.12 -19.67 -2.51
CA GLU A 96 4.21 -20.80 -2.27
C GLU A 96 4.08 -21.14 -0.80
N THR A 97 5.03 -20.73 0.05
CA THR A 97 5.00 -20.97 1.50
C THR A 97 4.62 -19.73 2.28
N ASN A 98 4.91 -18.53 1.76
CA ASN A 98 4.59 -17.29 2.45
C ASN A 98 3.06 -17.10 2.64
N PRO A 99 2.59 -16.89 3.88
CA PRO A 99 1.15 -16.91 4.17
C PRO A 99 0.42 -15.71 3.55
N TRP A 100 1.07 -14.54 3.46
CA TRP A 100 0.47 -13.35 2.85
C TRP A 100 0.31 -13.50 1.33
N THR A 101 1.31 -14.06 0.64
CA THR A 101 1.21 -14.31 -0.81
C THR A 101 0.15 -15.34 -1.13
N ARG A 102 0.09 -16.43 -0.36
CA ARG A 102 -0.96 -17.46 -0.52
C ARG A 102 -2.35 -16.89 -0.26
N LEU A 103 -2.52 -16.12 0.82
CA LEU A 103 -3.79 -15.50 1.17
C LEU A 103 -4.33 -14.61 0.05
N ILE A 104 -3.49 -13.67 -0.42
CA ILE A 104 -3.87 -12.69 -1.43
C ILE A 104 -4.02 -13.36 -2.80
N GLY A 105 -3.12 -14.28 -3.14
CA GLY A 105 -3.19 -15.06 -4.38
C GLY A 105 -4.48 -15.88 -4.46
N GLN A 106 -4.86 -16.56 -3.38
CA GLN A 106 -6.08 -17.35 -3.34
C GLN A 106 -7.35 -16.49 -3.35
N LEU A 107 -7.35 -15.34 -2.65
CA LEU A 107 -8.43 -14.35 -2.74
C LEU A 107 -8.64 -13.88 -4.18
N LEU A 108 -7.55 -13.51 -4.87
CA LEU A 108 -7.61 -13.05 -6.27
C LEU A 108 -7.96 -14.19 -7.22
N LEU A 109 -7.64 -15.44 -6.91
CA LEU A 109 -8.01 -16.59 -7.74
C LEU A 109 -9.49 -16.93 -7.62
N ILE A 110 -10.04 -16.95 -6.40
CA ILE A 110 -11.40 -17.45 -6.11
C ILE A 110 -12.46 -16.35 -6.21
N CYS A 111 -12.15 -15.15 -5.75
CA CYS A 111 -13.10 -14.05 -5.70
C CYS A 111 -12.88 -13.06 -6.84
N ASP A 112 -13.98 -12.52 -7.36
CA ASP A 112 -13.98 -11.52 -8.42
C ASP A 112 -14.73 -10.26 -8.01
N GLY A 113 -14.50 -9.19 -8.77
CA GLY A 113 -15.17 -7.90 -8.59
C GLY A 113 -14.43 -6.96 -7.64
N LYS A 114 -14.99 -5.75 -7.50
CA LYS A 114 -14.34 -4.65 -6.80
C LYS A 114 -14.07 -4.95 -5.32
N SER A 115 -14.99 -5.62 -4.63
CA SER A 115 -14.82 -5.96 -3.21
C SER A 115 -13.62 -6.88 -2.96
N ALA A 116 -13.34 -7.82 -3.87
CA ALA A 116 -12.18 -8.69 -3.80
C ALA A 116 -10.87 -7.92 -4.01
N LEU A 117 -10.85 -6.98 -4.97
CA LEU A 117 -9.70 -6.12 -5.22
C LEU A 117 -9.44 -5.16 -4.06
N ASP A 118 -10.49 -4.52 -3.52
CA ASP A 118 -10.40 -3.65 -2.35
C ASP A 118 -9.89 -4.44 -1.11
N ALA A 119 -10.26 -5.72 -0.98
CA ALA A 119 -9.76 -6.59 0.07
C ALA A 119 -8.30 -7.00 -0.16
N ALA A 120 -7.92 -7.36 -1.39
CA ALA A 120 -6.56 -7.71 -1.75
C ALA A 120 -5.58 -6.54 -1.52
N GLU A 121 -5.97 -5.31 -1.91
CA GLU A 121 -5.21 -4.09 -1.62
C GLU A 121 -4.99 -3.92 -0.11
N ARG A 122 -6.06 -4.01 0.69
CA ARG A 122 -5.97 -3.87 2.15
C ARG A 122 -5.07 -4.92 2.78
N LEU A 123 -5.25 -6.18 2.40
CA LEU A 123 -4.41 -7.30 2.88
C LEU A 123 -2.95 -7.12 2.50
N PHE A 124 -2.67 -6.60 1.29
CA PHE A 124 -1.31 -6.29 0.88
C PHE A 124 -0.68 -5.20 1.74
N LEU A 125 -1.38 -4.08 1.97
CA LEU A 125 -0.88 -3.00 2.82
C LEU A 125 -0.69 -3.45 4.27
N ASP A 126 -1.55 -4.32 4.75
CA ASP A 126 -1.44 -4.96 6.06
C ASP A 126 -0.20 -5.87 6.15
N ALA A 127 0.09 -6.65 5.11
CA ALA A 127 1.30 -7.46 5.03
C ALA A 127 2.58 -6.61 5.09
N ILE A 128 2.59 -5.49 4.36
CA ILE A 128 3.71 -4.53 4.36
C ILE A 128 3.94 -3.96 5.76
N LYS A 129 2.87 -3.56 6.46
CA LYS A 129 2.96 -3.03 7.84
C LYS A 129 3.36 -4.09 8.86
N ASN A 130 2.86 -5.31 8.71
CA ASN A 130 3.04 -6.38 9.69
C ASN A 130 4.45 -6.99 9.63
N CYS A 131 4.97 -7.25 8.43
CA CYS A 131 6.20 -8.04 8.27
C CYS A 131 7.20 -7.48 7.24
N ASN A 132 6.97 -6.28 6.69
CA ASN A 132 7.77 -5.70 5.62
C ASN A 132 8.02 -6.70 4.48
N LEU A 133 6.93 -7.12 3.84
CA LEU A 133 6.94 -8.17 2.82
C LEU A 133 8.06 -7.97 1.78
N ASN A 134 8.83 -9.02 1.53
CA ASN A 134 10.00 -8.94 0.65
C ASN A 134 9.60 -8.66 -0.81
N LEU A 135 10.56 -8.19 -1.60
CA LEU A 135 10.35 -7.81 -3.00
C LEU A 135 9.80 -8.94 -3.88
N VAL A 136 10.25 -10.19 -3.67
CA VAL A 136 9.83 -11.34 -4.48
C VAL A 136 8.35 -11.62 -4.27
N CYS A 137 7.92 -11.67 -3.00
CA CYS A 137 6.53 -11.82 -2.61
C CYS A 137 5.67 -10.65 -3.12
N CYS A 138 6.15 -9.41 -3.01
CA CYS A 138 5.45 -8.25 -3.54
C CYS A 138 5.26 -8.32 -5.06
N ARG A 139 6.29 -8.73 -5.81
CA ARG A 139 6.23 -8.88 -7.27
C ARG A 139 5.28 -10.01 -7.71
N HIS A 140 5.20 -11.08 -6.93
CA HIS A 140 4.23 -12.13 -7.18
C HIS A 140 2.79 -11.59 -7.08
N ILE A 141 2.48 -10.89 -5.99
CA ILE A 141 1.16 -10.26 -5.80
C ILE A 141 0.88 -9.19 -6.88
N PHE A 142 1.92 -8.44 -7.28
CA PHE A 142 1.82 -7.50 -8.41
C PHE A 142 1.37 -8.20 -9.69
N GLY A 143 1.97 -9.35 -10.01
CA GLY A 143 1.58 -10.15 -11.17
C GLY A 143 0.13 -10.63 -11.10
N GLU A 144 -0.33 -11.08 -9.93
CA GLU A 144 -1.73 -11.51 -9.75
C GLU A 144 -2.72 -10.34 -9.89
N LEU A 145 -2.42 -9.18 -9.30
CA LEU A 145 -3.25 -7.97 -9.47
C LEU A 145 -3.25 -7.46 -10.91
N GLN A 146 -2.12 -7.56 -11.61
CA GLN A 146 -2.01 -7.17 -13.01
C GLN A 146 -2.96 -7.97 -13.90
N LYS A 147 -3.13 -9.28 -13.64
CA LYS A 147 -4.09 -10.13 -14.37
C LYS A 147 -5.54 -9.67 -14.20
N LYS A 148 -5.87 -8.99 -13.10
CA LYS A 148 -7.21 -8.43 -12.86
C LYS A 148 -7.43 -7.07 -13.53
N ASN A 149 -6.41 -6.51 -14.18
CA ASN A 149 -6.48 -5.29 -14.97
C ASN A 149 -7.10 -4.07 -14.23
N SER A 150 -6.76 -3.91 -12.95
CA SER A 150 -7.26 -2.78 -12.15
C SER A 150 -6.15 -1.82 -11.78
N LEU A 151 -6.04 -0.73 -12.55
CA LEU A 151 -4.95 0.23 -12.43
C LEU A 151 -4.92 0.91 -11.05
N ILE A 152 -6.08 1.34 -10.54
CA ILE A 152 -6.18 2.02 -9.24
C ILE A 152 -5.62 1.18 -8.09
N HIS A 153 -5.96 -0.12 -8.02
CA HIS A 153 -5.51 -1.00 -6.95
C HIS A 153 -4.01 -1.29 -7.06
N ILE A 154 -3.48 -1.40 -8.28
CA ILE A 154 -2.03 -1.52 -8.51
C ILE A 154 -1.32 -0.27 -8.00
N LEU A 155 -1.76 0.91 -8.42
CA LEU A 155 -1.13 2.17 -8.01
C LEU A 155 -1.21 2.39 -6.50
N ARG A 156 -2.38 2.17 -5.88
CA ARG A 156 -2.56 2.30 -4.43
C ARG A 156 -1.76 1.29 -3.63
N SER A 157 -1.63 0.05 -4.11
CA SER A 157 -0.86 -0.98 -3.40
C SER A 157 0.63 -0.70 -3.48
N PHE A 158 1.18 -0.57 -4.69
CA PHE A 158 2.62 -0.68 -4.89
C PHE A 158 3.38 0.63 -4.65
N LEU A 159 2.75 1.78 -4.85
CA LEU A 159 3.36 3.07 -4.51
C LEU A 159 3.51 3.24 -2.99
N GLN A 160 2.75 2.52 -2.17
CA GLN A 160 2.84 2.60 -0.71
C GLN A 160 3.98 1.77 -0.12
N THR A 161 4.63 0.92 -0.92
CA THR A 161 5.81 0.17 -0.51
C THR A 161 7.06 1.07 -0.46
N ASP A 162 8.12 0.59 0.19
CA ASP A 162 9.44 1.25 0.17
C ASP A 162 10.33 0.74 -0.98
N HIS A 163 9.83 -0.20 -1.78
CA HIS A 163 10.58 -0.83 -2.87
C HIS A 163 10.54 0.01 -4.14
N ALA A 164 11.61 0.77 -4.40
CA ALA A 164 11.73 1.60 -5.60
C ALA A 164 11.54 0.81 -6.93
N GLN A 165 11.88 -0.49 -6.94
CA GLN A 165 11.64 -1.33 -8.11
C GLN A 165 10.14 -1.49 -8.40
N LEU A 166 9.30 -1.66 -7.38
CA LEU A 166 7.85 -1.77 -7.55
C LEU A 166 7.23 -0.46 -8.00
N HIS A 167 7.78 0.69 -7.57
CA HIS A 167 7.36 1.99 -8.08
C HIS A 167 7.62 2.11 -9.58
N ASN A 168 8.79 1.66 -10.03
CA ASN A 168 9.13 1.63 -11.45
C ASN A 168 8.25 0.65 -12.23
N ASP A 169 7.97 -0.53 -11.67
CA ASP A 169 7.09 -1.53 -12.29
C ASP A 169 5.65 -0.98 -12.43
N ALA A 170 5.13 -0.28 -11.42
CA ALA A 170 3.83 0.39 -11.46
C ALA A 170 3.78 1.53 -12.50
N ILE A 171 4.83 2.35 -12.60
CA ILE A 171 4.93 3.40 -13.62
C ILE A 171 5.09 2.81 -15.03
N ALA A 172 5.76 1.67 -15.17
CA ALA A 172 5.89 1.01 -16.46
C ALA A 172 4.52 0.58 -17.02
N ILE A 173 3.60 0.13 -16.17
CA ILE A 173 2.21 -0.14 -16.59
C ILE A 173 1.57 1.14 -17.16
N LEU A 174 1.73 2.28 -16.47
CA LEU A 174 1.17 3.56 -16.93
C LEU A 174 1.70 4.01 -18.29
N ARG A 175 2.91 3.61 -18.70
CA ARG A 175 3.47 3.93 -20.03
C ARG A 175 2.82 3.15 -21.16
N VAL A 176 2.24 2.00 -20.85
CA VAL A 176 1.55 1.14 -21.83
C VAL A 176 0.09 1.54 -21.99
N VAL A 177 -0.49 2.18 -20.99
CA VAL A 177 -1.89 2.62 -21.00
C VAL A 177 -2.05 3.88 -21.85
N ASP A 178 -2.93 3.84 -22.85
CA ASP A 178 -3.16 4.96 -23.77
C ASP A 178 -3.86 6.16 -23.10
N GLN A 179 -4.85 5.91 -22.24
CA GLN A 179 -5.62 6.94 -21.55
C GLN A 179 -5.99 6.48 -20.13
N VAL A 180 -6.01 7.42 -19.20
CA VAL A 180 -6.39 7.20 -17.81
C VAL A 180 -7.64 8.02 -17.51
N SER A 181 -8.64 7.37 -16.92
CA SER A 181 -9.89 8.01 -16.49
C SER A 181 -9.83 8.41 -15.02
N LYS A 182 -10.79 9.24 -14.57
CA LYS A 182 -10.88 9.66 -13.16
C LYS A 182 -11.16 8.51 -12.18
N SER A 183 -11.54 7.32 -12.64
CA SER A 183 -11.70 6.14 -11.78
C SER A 183 -10.41 5.34 -11.59
N ASP A 184 -9.36 5.65 -12.36
CA ASP A 184 -8.13 4.86 -12.39
C ASP A 184 -7.04 5.39 -11.44
N TYR A 185 -7.24 6.58 -10.87
CA TYR A 185 -6.37 7.20 -9.88
C TYR A 185 -7.20 8.00 -8.87
N ASP A 186 -6.61 8.27 -7.72
CA ASP A 186 -7.19 9.15 -6.70
C ASP A 186 -6.11 10.07 -6.10
N GLU A 187 -6.52 10.96 -5.20
CA GLU A 187 -5.60 11.88 -4.54
C GLU A 187 -4.49 11.16 -3.75
N THR A 188 -4.75 9.95 -3.25
CA THR A 188 -3.75 9.17 -2.49
C THR A 188 -2.59 8.75 -3.39
N VAL A 189 -2.89 8.32 -4.61
CA VAL A 189 -1.91 7.98 -5.65
C VAL A 189 -1.11 9.22 -6.05
N LEU A 190 -1.78 10.33 -6.34
CA LEU A 190 -1.11 11.58 -6.76
C LEU A 190 -0.18 12.10 -5.66
N ASN A 191 -0.63 12.10 -4.41
CA ASN A 191 0.16 12.48 -3.25
C ASN A 191 1.40 11.60 -3.10
N ARG A 192 1.23 10.28 -3.23
CA ARG A 192 2.34 9.35 -3.07
C ARG A 192 3.39 9.51 -4.16
N ILE A 193 2.99 9.77 -5.41
CA ILE A 193 3.93 10.08 -6.52
C ILE A 193 4.78 11.31 -6.20
N LEU A 194 4.14 12.37 -5.67
CA LEU A 194 4.83 13.61 -5.30
C LEU A 194 5.77 13.40 -4.10
N GLN A 195 5.34 12.68 -3.06
CA GLN A 195 6.16 12.34 -1.89
C GLN A 195 7.40 11.54 -2.27
N LEU A 196 7.25 10.58 -3.20
CA LEU A 196 8.35 9.76 -3.70
C LEU A 196 9.22 10.48 -4.76
N LYS A 197 8.91 11.75 -5.09
CA LYS A 197 9.61 12.56 -6.11
C LYS A 197 9.64 11.89 -7.49
N LEU A 198 8.62 11.10 -7.82
CA LEU A 198 8.53 10.32 -9.06
C LEU A 198 8.00 11.14 -10.26
N LEU A 199 7.84 12.45 -10.11
CA LEU A 199 7.36 13.34 -11.17
C LEU A 199 8.12 13.17 -12.51
N PRO A 200 9.46 13.07 -12.55
CA PRO A 200 10.18 12.85 -13.81
C PRO A 200 9.79 11.53 -14.51
N SER A 201 9.56 10.48 -13.73
CA SER A 201 9.23 9.14 -14.24
C SER A 201 7.84 9.06 -14.87
N VAL A 202 6.94 9.97 -14.47
CA VAL A 202 5.52 10.01 -14.87
C VAL A 202 5.29 10.88 -16.11
N ILE A 203 6.26 11.68 -16.58
CA ILE A 203 6.08 12.62 -17.71
C ILE A 203 5.57 11.94 -18.99
N SER A 204 6.09 10.76 -19.31
CA SER A 204 5.68 10.01 -20.50
C SER A 204 4.43 9.16 -20.27
N THR A 205 3.63 9.48 -19.25
CA THR A 205 2.41 8.74 -18.91
C THR A 205 1.20 9.66 -18.94
N PRO A 206 -0.01 9.13 -19.19
CA PRO A 206 -1.27 9.89 -19.12
C PRO A 206 -1.55 10.50 -17.73
N LEU A 207 -0.85 10.05 -16.68
CA LEU A 207 -1.01 10.56 -15.32
C LEU A 207 -0.24 11.87 -15.05
N TYR A 208 0.64 12.30 -15.96
CA TYR A 208 1.43 13.52 -15.78
C TYR A 208 0.57 14.78 -15.60
N GLY A 209 -0.43 14.97 -16.47
CA GLY A 209 -1.36 16.11 -16.38
C GLY A 209 -2.06 16.17 -15.02
N PRO A 210 -2.76 15.10 -14.59
CA PRO A 210 -3.38 15.02 -13.27
C PRO A 210 -2.43 15.32 -12.09
N VAL A 211 -1.19 14.82 -12.12
CA VAL A 211 -0.21 15.08 -11.05
C VAL A 211 0.19 16.56 -11.00
N VAL A 212 0.40 17.19 -12.16
CA VAL A 212 0.74 18.62 -12.25
C VAL A 212 -0.43 19.48 -11.79
N GLU A 213 -1.65 19.18 -12.22
CA GLU A 213 -2.87 19.88 -11.77
C GLU A 213 -3.04 19.78 -10.26
N HIS A 214 -2.83 18.59 -9.68
CA HIS A 214 -2.93 18.36 -8.23
C HIS A 214 -1.85 19.10 -7.45
N LEU A 215 -0.60 19.11 -7.96
CA LEU A 215 0.50 19.88 -7.38
C LEU A 215 0.19 21.38 -7.37
N ILE A 216 -0.38 21.92 -8.46
CA ILE A 216 -0.77 23.33 -8.56
C ILE A 216 -2.04 23.61 -7.74
N ALA A 217 -2.94 22.66 -7.52
CA ALA A 217 -4.10 22.88 -6.67
C ALA A 217 -3.73 22.94 -5.18
N ASN A 218 -2.74 22.13 -4.76
CA ASN A 218 -2.44 21.89 -3.34
C ASN A 218 -1.10 22.45 -2.86
N HIS A 219 -0.39 23.23 -3.69
CA HIS A 219 0.81 23.95 -3.25
C HIS A 219 0.46 24.92 -2.10
N GLY A 220 1.06 24.71 -0.93
CA GLY A 220 0.86 25.58 0.24
C GLY A 220 -0.21 25.12 1.25
N SER A 221 -0.90 24.00 1.03
CA SER A 221 -1.75 23.40 2.06
C SER A 221 -0.92 22.89 3.24
N ALA A 222 -1.25 23.33 4.45
CA ALA A 222 -0.49 23.07 5.70
C ALA A 222 -0.37 21.58 6.07
N GLU A 223 -1.19 20.70 5.47
CA GLU A 223 -1.22 19.27 5.78
C GLU A 223 -0.28 18.42 4.90
N GLN A 224 0.12 18.91 3.72
CA GLN A 224 0.83 18.07 2.72
C GLN A 224 2.06 18.73 2.08
N HIS A 225 2.30 20.04 2.30
CA HIS A 225 3.50 20.82 1.93
C HIS A 225 4.26 20.31 0.68
N PHE A 226 3.59 20.19 -0.47
CA PHE A 226 4.28 19.99 -1.73
C PHE A 226 4.90 21.29 -2.21
N SER A 227 6.23 21.31 -2.38
CA SER A 227 6.95 22.47 -2.90
C SER A 227 7.07 22.39 -4.42
N ILE A 228 6.57 23.41 -5.11
CA ILE A 228 6.75 23.59 -6.55
C ILE A 228 8.25 23.66 -6.88
N GLU A 229 9.05 24.32 -6.04
CA GLU A 229 10.50 24.42 -6.23
C GLU A 229 11.17 23.04 -6.14
N ALA A 230 10.74 22.19 -5.22
CA ALA A 230 11.26 20.82 -5.11
C ALA A 230 10.88 19.96 -6.33
N ALA A 231 9.67 20.14 -6.86
CA ALA A 231 9.23 19.48 -8.08
C ALA A 231 10.00 19.96 -9.32
N VAL A 232 10.19 21.28 -9.46
CA VAL A 232 11.02 21.89 -10.52
C VAL A 232 12.45 21.40 -10.43
N LYS A 233 13.02 21.33 -9.21
CA LYS A 233 14.37 20.79 -8.99
C LYS A 233 14.49 19.33 -9.43
N SER A 234 13.54 18.48 -9.06
CA SER A 234 13.50 17.07 -9.49
C SER A 234 13.49 16.94 -11.02
N LEU A 235 12.71 17.79 -11.71
CA LEU A 235 12.66 17.82 -13.17
C LEU A 235 13.95 18.34 -13.80
N THR A 236 14.58 19.38 -13.23
CA THR A 236 15.87 19.88 -13.72
C THR A 236 16.99 18.88 -13.52
N ASP A 237 17.02 18.17 -12.38
CA ASP A 237 18.00 17.13 -12.08
C ASP A 237 17.87 15.95 -13.06
N ALA A 238 16.64 15.66 -13.51
CA ALA A 238 16.34 14.69 -14.56
C ALA A 238 16.59 15.21 -16.00
N SER A 239 17.18 16.41 -16.17
CA SER A 239 17.41 17.06 -17.48
C SER A 239 16.15 17.42 -18.28
N MET A 240 15.00 17.56 -17.61
CA MET A 240 13.69 17.84 -18.22
C MET A 240 13.34 19.33 -18.08
N LEU A 241 14.12 20.17 -18.78
CA LEU A 241 14.05 21.63 -18.65
C LEU A 241 12.74 22.24 -19.18
N ALA A 242 12.15 21.66 -20.22
CA ALA A 242 10.93 22.18 -20.82
C ALA A 242 9.73 21.97 -19.87
N GLU A 243 9.67 20.82 -19.22
CA GLU A 243 8.64 20.42 -18.26
C GLU A 243 8.79 21.21 -16.96
N ALA A 244 10.02 21.33 -16.44
CA ALA A 244 10.35 22.19 -15.31
C ALA A 244 9.90 23.64 -15.56
N GLY A 245 10.21 24.16 -16.76
CA GLY A 245 9.80 25.49 -17.19
C GLY A 245 8.29 25.64 -17.28
N THR A 246 7.60 24.65 -17.84
CA THR A 246 6.14 24.66 -17.98
C THR A 246 5.47 24.69 -16.60
N LEU A 247 5.97 23.93 -15.63
CA LEU A 247 5.48 23.95 -14.26
C LEU A 247 5.66 25.33 -13.58
N LEU A 248 6.80 25.99 -13.79
CA LEU A 248 7.04 27.37 -13.30
C LEU A 248 6.09 28.39 -13.92
N LEU A 249 5.80 28.24 -15.22
CA LEU A 249 4.90 29.14 -15.92
C LEU A 249 3.44 28.95 -15.49
N LEU A 250 3.01 27.70 -15.32
CA LEU A 250 1.66 27.35 -14.87
C LEU A 250 1.42 27.77 -13.41
N SER A 251 2.39 27.57 -12.52
CA SER A 251 2.31 28.04 -11.13
C SER A 251 2.27 29.56 -11.02
N SER A 252 2.90 30.27 -11.95
CA SER A 252 2.82 31.75 -12.05
C SER A 252 1.50 32.26 -12.65
N ARG A 253 0.51 31.38 -12.86
CA ARG A 253 -0.80 31.67 -13.49
C ARG A 253 -0.69 32.27 -14.90
N MET A 254 0.38 31.98 -15.64
CA MET A 254 0.44 32.38 -17.04
C MET A 254 -0.57 31.57 -17.86
N HIS A 255 -1.28 32.23 -18.78
CA HIS A 255 -2.25 31.56 -19.63
C HIS A 255 -1.57 30.47 -20.48
N PRO A 256 -2.12 29.24 -20.60
CA PRO A 256 -1.50 28.13 -21.32
C PRO A 256 -1.06 28.45 -22.75
N ALA A 257 -1.80 29.32 -23.45
CA ALA A 257 -1.44 29.79 -24.79
C ALA A 257 -0.10 30.57 -24.88
N LEU A 258 0.43 31.06 -23.76
CA LEU A 258 1.71 31.78 -23.65
C LEU A 258 2.86 30.86 -23.17
N CYS A 259 2.55 29.62 -22.81
CA CYS A 259 3.51 28.59 -22.40
C CYS A 259 4.09 27.87 -23.62
N THR A 260 4.79 28.61 -24.47
CA THR A 260 5.58 28.02 -25.57
C THR A 260 6.81 27.28 -25.05
N PHE A 261 7.35 26.35 -25.84
CA PHE A 261 8.57 25.64 -25.50
C PHE A 261 9.75 26.58 -25.16
N SER A 262 9.93 27.64 -25.95
CA SER A 262 11.01 28.61 -25.74
C SER A 262 10.83 29.43 -24.46
N THR A 263 9.59 29.83 -24.13
CA THR A 263 9.31 30.54 -22.87
C THR A 263 9.51 29.63 -21.66
N ALA A 264 9.12 28.35 -21.74
CA ALA A 264 9.34 27.36 -20.69
C ALA A 264 10.85 27.13 -20.42
N VAL A 265 11.63 26.81 -21.45
CA VAL A 265 13.09 26.56 -21.29
C VAL A 265 13.81 27.80 -20.75
N ASN A 266 13.44 29.00 -21.21
CA ASN A 266 14.02 30.24 -20.70
C ASN A 266 13.65 30.49 -19.22
N ALA A 267 12.43 30.16 -18.81
CA ALA A 267 12.01 30.25 -17.40
C ALA A 267 12.82 29.30 -16.51
N ALA A 268 12.99 28.04 -16.93
CA ALA A 268 13.80 27.06 -16.20
C ALA A 268 15.27 27.50 -16.08
N ARG A 269 15.88 28.00 -17.15
CA ARG A 269 17.27 28.52 -17.11
C ARG A 269 17.42 29.71 -16.17
N ARG A 270 16.48 30.65 -16.19
CA ARG A 270 16.50 31.80 -15.27
C ARG A 270 16.33 31.37 -13.82
N TRP A 271 15.51 30.35 -13.56
CA TRP A 271 15.36 29.78 -12.22
C TRP A 271 16.65 29.14 -11.74
N LEU A 272 17.30 28.31 -12.56
CA LEU A 272 18.62 27.71 -12.25
C LEU A 272 19.71 28.77 -11.96
N GLN A 273 19.72 29.87 -12.71
CA GLN A 273 20.66 30.98 -12.47
C GLN A 273 20.41 31.70 -11.14
N ARG A 274 19.16 31.72 -10.65
CA ARG A 274 18.84 32.33 -9.35
C ARG A 274 19.22 31.41 -8.21
N THR A 275 18.88 30.12 -8.30
CA THR A 275 19.18 29.13 -7.27
C THR A 275 20.68 28.82 -7.17
N ALA A 276 21.45 28.94 -8.26
CA ALA A 276 22.91 28.82 -8.23
C ALA A 276 23.64 30.04 -7.62
N ASN A 277 22.94 31.18 -7.46
CA ASN A 277 23.48 32.41 -6.90
C ASN A 277 22.99 32.68 -5.45
N GLU A 278 22.20 31.77 -4.87
CA GLU A 278 21.86 31.79 -3.44
C GLU A 278 22.98 31.08 -2.65
N PRO A 279 23.53 31.71 -1.60
CA PRO A 279 24.70 31.21 -0.84
C PRO A 279 24.40 29.97 0.01
#